data_AF-A0A4V2XHY8-F1
#
_entry.id   AF-A0A4V2XHY8-F1
#
_cell.length_a   1.000
_cell.length_b   1.000
_cell.length_c   1.000
_cell.angle_alpha   90.00
_cell.angle_beta   90.00
_cell.angle_gamma   90.00
#
_symmetry.space_group_name_H-M   'P 1'
#
loop_
_entity.id
_entity.type
_entity.pdbx_description
1 polymer ?
#
loop_
_entity_poly.entity_id
_entity_poly.type
_entity_poly.pdbx_seq_one_letter_code
_entity_poly.pdbx_strand_id
1 'polypeptide(L)'
;MAMLITVTSVTAACGDGGGEVAAAPQSETARPGAAAALDTHRRENVAFFERFRMPNALLVEPPESLAAGADAATAVIVAEVADVRRTRVVGPPEARVPMTGVVLRPVEVLHGKLRPELKDVVVEFTGEATVDSPESIAALRASLPQGQAVWFLRWQGAPPPTSKPGARPIPQESKKFYGVVSLDGGMFVQGAENVVSPIAADSGETAGAPTMRKAGERFDKLSELAKRVRGLD
;
A
#
# COMPACT_ATOMS: atom_id res chain seq x y z
N MET A 1 -5.03 -23.94 -73.38
CA MET A 1 -3.82 -23.83 -72.55
C MET A 1 -3.98 -22.57 -71.70
N ALA A 2 -4.06 -22.74 -70.36
CA ALA A 2 -4.07 -21.76 -69.26
C ALA A 2 -4.94 -20.47 -69.38
N MET A 3 -6.08 -20.34 -68.68
CA MET A 3 -6.27 -19.89 -67.27
C MET A 3 -6.49 -18.34 -67.20
N LEU A 4 -7.75 -17.85 -67.14
CA LEU A 4 -8.53 -17.37 -65.96
C LEU A 4 -7.84 -16.17 -65.24
N ILE A 5 -8.47 -15.04 -64.91
CA ILE A 5 -9.67 -14.85 -64.07
C ILE A 5 -10.29 -13.45 -64.31
N THR A 6 -11.62 -13.41 -64.29
CA THR A 6 -12.53 -12.25 -64.25
C THR A 6 -12.49 -11.53 -62.89
N VAL A 7 -12.48 -10.20 -62.87
CA VAL A 7 -12.87 -9.40 -61.69
C VAL A 7 -13.94 -8.41 -62.11
N THR A 8 -15.20 -8.72 -61.79
CA THR A 8 -16.31 -7.78 -61.88
C THR A 8 -16.54 -7.15 -60.51
N SER A 9 -16.36 -5.84 -60.45
CA SER A 9 -16.75 -5.00 -59.33
C SER A 9 -18.27 -4.83 -59.33
N VAL A 10 -18.93 -5.02 -58.19
CA VAL A 10 -20.30 -4.54 -57.97
C VAL A 10 -20.32 -3.82 -56.63
N THR A 11 -20.73 -2.57 -56.68
CA THR A 11 -20.92 -1.67 -55.55
C THR A 11 -22.37 -1.72 -55.04
N ALA A 12 -22.47 -1.54 -53.72
CA ALA A 12 -23.53 -0.89 -52.95
C ALA A 12 -24.89 -1.59 -52.76
N ALA A 13 -25.22 -1.86 -51.49
CA ALA A 13 -26.52 -1.53 -50.91
C ALA A 13 -26.36 -1.30 -49.40
N CYS A 14 -26.88 -0.15 -48.92
CA CYS A 14 -26.97 0.23 -47.51
C CYS A 14 -28.06 -0.61 -46.81
N GLY A 15 -27.79 -1.04 -45.58
CA GLY A 15 -28.75 -1.70 -44.71
C GLY A 15 -28.53 -1.23 -43.28
N ASP A 16 -29.50 -0.47 -42.80
CA ASP A 16 -29.65 0.14 -41.49
C ASP A 16 -29.70 -0.92 -40.37
N GLY A 17 -29.01 -0.66 -39.25
CA GLY A 17 -28.87 -1.65 -38.17
C GLY A 17 -27.85 -1.24 -37.11
N GLY A 18 -27.87 0.01 -36.68
CA GLY A 18 -27.11 0.50 -35.53
C GLY A 18 -27.68 -0.03 -34.21
N GLY A 19 -27.53 -1.33 -33.99
CA GLY A 19 -27.73 -1.94 -32.68
C GLY A 19 -26.56 -1.58 -31.77
N GLU A 20 -26.79 -0.57 -30.92
CA GLU A 20 -25.94 -0.21 -29.80
C GLU A 20 -25.73 -1.45 -28.92
N VAL A 21 -24.59 -2.12 -29.08
CA VAL A 21 -24.17 -3.19 -28.17
C VAL A 21 -23.76 -2.48 -26.88
N ALA A 22 -24.74 -2.31 -25.99
CA ALA A 22 -24.51 -1.90 -24.61
C ALA A 22 -23.43 -2.82 -24.02
N ALA A 23 -22.22 -2.28 -23.85
CA ALA A 23 -21.14 -2.95 -23.16
C ALA A 23 -21.60 -3.20 -21.72
N ALA A 24 -22.00 -4.43 -21.44
CA ALA A 24 -22.28 -4.89 -20.09
C ALA A 24 -21.06 -4.60 -19.21
N PRO A 25 -21.25 -4.17 -17.94
CA PRO A 25 -20.15 -3.93 -17.03
C PRO A 25 -19.39 -5.25 -16.87
N GLN A 26 -18.14 -5.26 -17.31
CA GLN A 26 -17.25 -6.37 -17.05
C GLN A 26 -17.00 -6.39 -15.54
N SER A 27 -17.75 -7.24 -14.85
CA SER A 27 -17.40 -7.69 -13.51
C SER A 27 -15.94 -8.13 -13.57
N GLU A 28 -15.10 -7.43 -12.81
CA GLU A 28 -13.68 -7.69 -12.67
C GLU A 28 -13.51 -9.08 -12.06
N THR A 29 -13.47 -10.10 -12.91
CA THR A 29 -13.15 -11.46 -12.50
C THR A 29 -11.70 -11.42 -12.02
N ALA A 30 -11.52 -11.33 -10.71
CA ALA A 30 -10.22 -11.36 -10.05
C ALA A 30 -9.37 -12.46 -10.70
N ARG A 31 -8.26 -12.07 -11.34
CA ARG A 31 -7.39 -13.01 -12.03
C ARG A 31 -7.01 -14.13 -11.06
N PRO A 32 -7.16 -15.41 -11.41
CA PRO A 32 -6.91 -16.55 -10.51
C PRO A 32 -5.53 -16.56 -9.82
N GLY A 33 -4.54 -15.81 -10.35
CA GLY A 33 -3.21 -15.68 -9.77
C GLY A 33 -3.02 -14.56 -8.74
N ALA A 34 -3.93 -13.59 -8.64
CA ALA A 34 -3.74 -12.43 -7.76
C ALA A 34 -3.84 -12.80 -6.26
N ALA A 35 -4.84 -13.61 -5.90
CA ALA A 35 -5.00 -14.08 -4.52
C ALA A 35 -3.85 -15.02 -4.10
N ALA A 36 -3.41 -15.90 -5.00
CA ALA A 36 -2.29 -16.81 -4.74
C ALA A 36 -0.96 -16.08 -4.49
N ALA A 37 -0.75 -14.93 -5.15
CA ALA A 37 0.42 -14.09 -4.92
C ALA A 37 0.42 -13.41 -3.53
N LEU A 38 -0.74 -12.99 -3.04
CA LEU A 38 -0.92 -12.41 -1.69
C LEU A 38 -0.65 -13.43 -0.58
N ASP A 39 -1.10 -14.67 -0.76
CA ASP A 39 -1.04 -15.72 0.27
C ASP A 39 0.30 -16.47 0.30
N THR A 40 1.30 -16.01 -0.45
CA THR A 40 2.63 -16.63 -0.47
C THR A 40 3.50 -16.07 0.67
N HIS A 41 3.74 -16.89 1.70
CA HIS A 41 4.71 -16.56 2.74
C HIS A 41 6.13 -16.51 2.17
N ARG A 42 6.83 -15.40 2.42
CA ARG A 42 8.26 -15.22 2.15
C ARG A 42 8.90 -14.63 3.39
N ARG A 43 9.82 -15.37 4.02
CA ARG A 43 10.47 -14.94 5.27
C ARG A 43 11.20 -13.61 5.10
N GLU A 44 11.75 -13.38 3.91
CA GLU A 44 12.47 -12.16 3.55
C GLU A 44 11.55 -10.93 3.57
N ASN A 45 10.26 -11.10 3.26
CA ASN A 45 9.29 -10.01 3.32
C ASN A 45 9.10 -9.53 4.76
N VAL A 46 8.87 -10.48 5.68
CA VAL A 46 8.74 -10.18 7.12
C VAL A 46 10.01 -9.48 7.59
N ALA A 47 11.17 -10.11 7.41
CA ALA A 47 12.46 -9.60 7.87
C ALA A 47 12.83 -8.22 7.30
N PHE A 48 12.40 -7.89 6.08
CA PHE A 48 12.58 -6.57 5.51
C PHE A 48 11.84 -5.49 6.31
N PHE A 49 10.58 -5.75 6.66
CA PHE A 49 9.73 -4.77 7.34
C PHE A 49 9.98 -4.66 8.84
N GLU A 50 10.52 -5.70 9.48
CA GLU A 50 10.93 -5.64 10.91
C GLU A 50 11.95 -4.53 11.19
N ARG A 51 12.74 -4.13 10.18
CA ARG A 51 13.72 -3.04 10.28
C ARG A 51 13.10 -1.65 10.44
N PHE A 52 11.79 -1.52 10.23
CA PHE A 52 11.05 -0.27 10.42
C PHE A 52 10.27 -0.25 11.74
N ARG A 53 10.45 -1.25 12.61
CA ARG A 53 9.89 -1.22 13.97
C ARG A 53 10.47 -0.05 14.75
N MET A 54 9.63 0.63 15.51
CA MET A 54 10.04 1.67 16.44
C MET A 54 9.53 1.34 17.84
N PRO A 55 10.24 0.49 18.60
CA PRO A 55 9.84 0.16 19.96
C PRO A 55 9.83 1.43 20.82
N ASN A 56 8.84 1.55 21.69
CA ASN A 56 8.67 2.69 22.61
C ASN A 56 8.47 4.06 21.95
N ALA A 57 8.22 4.14 20.65
CA ALA A 57 7.74 5.39 20.05
C ALA A 57 6.45 5.81 20.78
N LEU A 58 6.30 7.11 21.05
CA LEU A 58 5.04 7.66 21.55
C LEU A 58 4.01 7.55 20.43
N LEU A 59 3.34 6.41 20.35
CA LEU A 59 2.39 6.10 19.31
C LEU A 59 1.09 6.86 19.58
N VAL A 60 0.55 7.47 18.52
CA VAL A 60 -0.89 7.73 18.45
C VAL A 60 -1.59 6.41 18.71
N GLU A 61 -2.64 6.43 19.53
CA GLU A 61 -3.42 5.24 19.85
C GLU A 61 -3.80 4.50 18.56
N PRO A 62 -3.47 3.20 18.43
CA PRO A 62 -3.74 2.47 17.22
C PRO A 62 -5.25 2.34 17.00
N PRO A 63 -5.74 2.36 15.75
CA PRO A 63 -7.15 2.11 15.47
C PRO A 63 -7.60 0.78 16.09
N GLU A 64 -8.81 0.74 16.64
CA GLU A 64 -9.31 -0.44 17.36
C GLU A 64 -9.70 -1.60 16.42
N SER A 65 -9.87 -1.32 15.13
CA SER A 65 -10.36 -2.27 14.12
C SER A 65 -9.85 -1.96 12.70
N LEU A 66 -10.04 -2.89 11.77
CA LEU A 66 -9.75 -2.67 10.34
C LEU A 66 -10.61 -1.56 9.73
N ALA A 67 -11.87 -1.42 10.16
CA ALA A 67 -12.77 -0.35 9.73
C ALA A 67 -12.24 1.02 10.17
N ALA A 68 -11.94 1.18 11.46
CA ALA A 68 -11.35 2.41 11.97
C ALA A 68 -10.00 2.74 11.30
N GLY A 69 -9.21 1.71 10.98
CA GLY A 69 -7.98 1.86 10.20
C GLY A 69 -8.22 2.34 8.77
N ALA A 70 -9.25 1.82 8.10
CA ALA A 70 -9.65 2.25 6.75
C ALA A 70 -10.19 3.69 6.76
N ASP A 71 -11.02 4.06 7.74
CA ASP A 71 -11.55 5.41 7.92
C ASP A 71 -10.44 6.45 8.16
N ALA A 72 -9.40 6.06 8.89
CA ALA A 72 -8.23 6.90 9.13
C ALA A 72 -7.28 6.97 7.92
N ALA A 73 -7.40 6.04 6.97
CA ALA A 73 -6.59 5.97 5.77
C ALA A 73 -7.12 6.90 4.69
N THR A 74 -6.20 7.43 3.89
CA THR A 74 -6.54 8.05 2.60
C THR A 74 -6.80 6.97 1.54
N ALA A 75 -6.03 5.88 1.60
CA ALA A 75 -6.23 4.70 0.78
C ALA A 75 -5.71 3.46 1.50
N VAL A 76 -6.37 2.33 1.25
CA VAL A 76 -5.85 1.00 1.59
C VAL A 76 -5.51 0.30 0.28
N ILE A 77 -4.29 -0.20 0.14
CA ILE A 77 -3.80 -0.76 -1.12
C ILE A 77 -3.11 -2.11 -0.93
N VAL A 78 -3.13 -2.92 -1.98
CA VAL A 78 -2.14 -3.99 -2.19
C VAL A 78 -0.99 -3.41 -3.00
N ALA A 79 0.25 -3.60 -2.55
CA ALA A 79 1.41 -3.11 -3.29
C ALA A 79 2.65 -4.01 -3.12
N GLU A 80 3.54 -3.91 -4.11
CA GLU A 80 4.90 -4.44 -4.07
C GLU A 80 5.88 -3.32 -3.74
N VAL A 81 7.02 -3.65 -3.12
CA VAL A 81 8.11 -2.67 -2.95
C VAL A 81 8.96 -2.64 -4.21
N ALA A 82 9.08 -1.46 -4.81
CA ALA A 82 9.84 -1.23 -6.04
C ALA A 82 11.25 -0.69 -5.79
N ASP A 83 11.44 0.13 -4.75
CA ASP A 83 12.73 0.70 -4.36
C ASP A 83 12.68 1.17 -2.89
N VAL A 84 13.84 1.47 -2.32
CA VAL A 84 14.00 2.23 -1.08
C VAL A 84 14.95 3.38 -1.33
N ARG A 85 14.63 4.58 -0.84
CA ARG A 85 15.48 5.76 -1.00
C ARG A 85 15.42 6.68 0.21
N ARG A 86 16.45 7.52 0.36
CA ARG A 86 16.34 8.68 1.26
C ARG A 86 15.34 9.67 0.66
N THR A 87 14.46 10.24 1.48
CA THR A 87 13.51 11.25 1.01
C THR A 87 13.93 12.64 1.47
N ARG A 88 14.00 12.86 2.78
CA ARG A 88 14.31 14.16 3.38
C ARG A 88 14.81 14.03 4.82
N VAL A 89 15.19 15.15 5.40
CA VAL A 89 15.49 15.30 6.83
C VAL A 89 14.44 16.24 7.41
N VAL A 90 13.77 15.82 8.48
CA VAL A 90 12.75 16.61 9.19
C VAL A 90 13.26 17.02 10.57
N GLY A 91 12.62 18.02 11.18
CA GLY A 91 13.01 18.52 12.50
C GLY A 91 14.01 19.69 12.45
N PRO A 92 14.21 20.38 13.58
CA PRO A 92 15.14 21.50 13.68
C PRO A 92 16.60 21.01 13.61
N PRO A 93 17.59 21.90 13.37
CA PRO A 93 19.00 21.52 13.21
C PRO A 93 19.56 20.59 14.30
N GLU A 94 19.14 20.79 15.55
CA GLU A 94 19.54 20.03 16.75
C GLU A 94 18.85 18.67 16.89
N ALA A 95 17.76 18.44 16.16
CA ALA A 95 16.96 17.21 16.21
C ALA A 95 16.57 16.78 14.79
N ARG A 96 17.57 16.75 13.90
CA ARG A 96 17.41 16.31 12.51
C ARG A 96 17.16 14.82 12.45
N VAL A 97 16.01 14.46 11.86
CA VAL A 97 15.58 13.08 11.71
C VAL A 97 15.53 12.74 10.22
N PRO A 98 16.39 11.85 9.73
CA PRO A 98 16.37 11.40 8.35
C PRO A 98 15.17 10.48 8.12
N MET A 99 14.54 10.64 6.96
CA MET A 99 13.39 9.86 6.54
C MET A 99 13.81 8.88 5.43
N THR A 100 13.37 7.63 5.59
CA THR A 100 13.52 6.58 4.58
C THR A 100 12.20 6.40 3.87
N GLY A 101 12.21 6.51 2.55
CA GLY A 101 11.06 6.27 1.69
C GLY A 101 11.08 4.86 1.11
N VAL A 102 10.05 4.08 1.41
CA VAL A 102 9.73 2.83 0.71
C VAL A 102 8.87 3.18 -0.49
N VAL A 103 9.37 2.91 -1.69
CA VAL A 103 8.67 3.18 -2.95
C VAL A 103 7.82 1.96 -3.28
N LEU A 104 6.51 2.17 -3.34
CA LEU A 104 5.52 1.15 -3.61
C LEU A 104 5.06 1.24 -5.07
N ARG A 105 4.86 0.07 -5.68
CA ARG A 105 4.09 -0.12 -6.92
C ARG A 105 2.71 -0.66 -6.53
N PRO A 106 1.65 0.17 -6.56
CA PRO A 106 0.30 -0.29 -6.28
C PRO A 106 -0.14 -1.36 -7.30
N VAL A 107 -0.75 -2.42 -6.80
CA VAL A 107 -1.37 -3.49 -7.59
C VAL A 107 -2.88 -3.32 -7.62
N GLU A 108 -3.46 -2.99 -6.47
CA GLU A 108 -4.90 -2.82 -6.28
C GLU A 108 -5.15 -1.76 -5.21
N VAL A 109 -6.20 -0.94 -5.37
CA VAL A 109 -6.75 -0.10 -4.29
C VAL A 109 -7.96 -0.82 -3.71
N LEU A 110 -7.89 -1.17 -2.43
CA LEU A 110 -8.94 -1.90 -1.71
C LEU A 110 -10.02 -0.98 -1.15
N HIS A 111 -9.62 0.21 -0.68
CA HIS A 111 -10.52 1.20 -0.09
C HIS A 111 -9.93 2.62 -0.25
N GLY A 112 -10.78 3.64 -0.34
CA GLY A 112 -10.37 5.03 -0.52
C GLY A 112 -9.76 5.33 -1.89
N LYS A 113 -8.91 6.36 -1.98
CA LYS A 113 -8.24 6.72 -3.25
C LYS A 113 -6.89 7.39 -2.99
N LEU A 114 -5.86 6.95 -3.72
CA LEU A 114 -4.52 7.56 -3.65
C LEU A 114 -4.55 9.07 -3.99
N ARG A 115 -3.75 9.84 -3.24
CA ARG A 115 -3.55 11.28 -3.32
C ARG A 115 -2.06 11.67 -3.19
N PRO A 116 -1.54 12.56 -4.04
CA PRO A 116 -2.04 12.83 -5.39
C PRO A 116 -2.02 11.55 -6.24
N GLU A 117 -2.57 11.61 -7.46
CA GLU A 117 -2.41 10.54 -8.45
C GLU A 117 -0.96 10.52 -8.96
N LEU A 118 -0.08 10.01 -8.11
CA LEU A 118 1.35 9.91 -8.35
C LEU A 118 1.66 8.61 -9.08
N LYS A 119 2.69 8.64 -9.95
CA LYS A 119 3.24 7.44 -10.58
C LYS A 119 3.83 6.46 -9.56
N ASP A 120 4.44 7.00 -8.50
CA ASP A 120 5.05 6.24 -7.41
C ASP A 120 4.39 6.62 -6.08
N VAL A 121 4.02 5.62 -5.26
CA VAL A 121 3.54 5.83 -3.89
C VAL A 121 4.71 5.68 -2.94
N VAL A 122 5.08 6.73 -2.22
CA VAL A 122 6.26 6.71 -1.32
C VAL A 122 5.80 6.79 0.12
N VAL A 123 6.06 5.74 0.90
CA VAL A 123 5.75 5.68 2.33
C VAL A 123 7.01 6.04 3.11
N GLU A 124 6.94 7.09 3.92
CA GLU A 124 8.06 7.49 4.77
C GLU A 124 8.00 6.79 6.13
N PHE A 125 9.14 6.22 6.50
CA PHE A 125 9.42 5.75 7.85
C PHE A 125 10.53 6.60 8.46
N THR A 126 10.40 6.84 9.75
CA THR A 126 11.53 7.30 10.55
C THR A 126 12.55 6.17 10.60
N GLY A 127 13.78 6.42 10.14
CA GLY A 127 14.76 5.36 9.96
C GLY A 127 15.84 5.31 11.04
N GLU A 128 16.30 4.11 11.36
CA GLU A 128 17.63 3.80 11.95
C GLU A 128 18.79 4.07 10.98
N ALA A 129 18.53 4.50 9.74
CA ALA A 129 19.57 5.10 8.91
C ALA A 129 19.96 6.43 9.56
N THR A 130 20.72 6.34 10.66
CA THR A 130 21.41 7.45 11.29
C THR A 130 22.03 8.25 10.16
N VAL A 131 21.91 9.56 10.29
CA VAL A 131 22.10 10.60 9.28
C VAL A 131 23.37 10.42 8.42
N ASP A 132 24.32 9.60 8.87
CA ASP A 132 25.69 9.50 8.38
C ASP A 132 26.06 8.21 7.62
N SER A 133 25.19 7.19 7.45
CA SER A 133 25.59 5.99 6.67
C SER A 133 24.76 5.75 5.39
N PRO A 134 25.29 6.07 4.18
CA PRO A 134 24.64 5.73 2.91
C PRO A 134 24.53 4.21 2.68
N GLU A 135 25.34 3.42 3.39
CA GLU A 135 25.37 1.96 3.29
C GLU A 135 24.05 1.31 3.73
N SER A 136 23.35 1.92 4.70
CA SER A 136 22.07 1.39 5.19
C SER A 136 20.98 1.36 4.11
N ILE A 137 20.95 2.34 3.20
CA ILE A 137 19.97 2.36 2.09
C ILE A 137 20.37 1.36 1.01
N ALA A 138 21.67 1.22 0.73
CA ALA A 138 22.17 0.21 -0.21
C ALA A 138 21.84 -1.21 0.29
N ALA A 139 21.99 -1.49 1.59
CA ALA A 139 21.63 -2.76 2.19
C ALA A 139 20.10 -3.04 2.13
N LEU A 140 19.26 -2.01 2.35
CA LEU A 140 17.82 -2.12 2.17
C LEU A 140 17.46 -2.41 0.71
N ARG A 141 18.08 -1.73 -0.25
CA ARG A 141 17.90 -1.99 -1.70
C ARG A 141 18.37 -3.38 -2.14
N ALA A 142 19.44 -3.90 -1.53
CA ALA A 142 19.93 -5.24 -1.84
C ALA A 142 19.01 -6.35 -1.28
N SER A 143 18.10 -6.00 -0.36
CA SER A 143 17.22 -6.95 0.34
C SER A 143 15.73 -6.64 0.15
N LEU A 144 15.35 -6.04 -0.98
CA LEU A 144 13.94 -5.70 -1.25
C LEU A 144 13.05 -6.95 -1.18
N PRO A 145 11.85 -6.83 -0.58
CA PRO A 145 10.91 -7.92 -0.49
C PRO A 145 10.31 -8.20 -1.88
N GLN A 146 9.98 -9.47 -2.15
CA GLN A 146 9.45 -9.91 -3.46
C GLN A 146 7.95 -10.20 -3.44
N GLY A 147 7.28 -10.12 -2.29
CA GLY A 147 5.84 -10.33 -2.20
C GLY A 147 5.04 -9.04 -2.05
N GLN A 148 3.72 -9.24 -2.11
CA GLN A 148 2.74 -8.18 -1.93
C GLN A 148 2.44 -7.97 -0.45
N ALA A 149 2.01 -6.76 -0.12
CA ALA A 149 1.58 -6.39 1.22
C ALA A 149 0.33 -5.51 1.15
N VAL A 150 -0.48 -5.56 2.21
CA VAL A 150 -1.62 -4.66 2.40
C VAL A 150 -1.18 -3.46 3.23
N TRP A 151 -1.43 -2.27 2.72
CA TRP A 151 -0.99 -1.01 3.33
C TRP A 151 -2.17 -0.10 3.61
N PHE A 152 -2.29 0.37 4.83
CA PHE A 152 -3.23 1.41 5.22
C PHE A 152 -2.49 2.74 5.27
N LEU A 153 -2.70 3.56 4.24
CA LEU A 153 -1.88 4.73 3.97
C LEU A 153 -2.63 6.01 4.29
N ARG A 154 -2.01 6.88 5.09
CA ARG A 154 -2.43 8.26 5.31
C ARG A 154 -1.58 9.20 4.48
N TRP A 155 -2.20 9.96 3.59
CA TRP A 155 -1.51 11.00 2.84
C TRP A 155 -1.05 12.10 3.78
N GLN A 156 0.24 12.45 3.74
CA GLN A 156 0.79 13.47 4.64
C GLN A 156 0.35 14.89 4.29
N GLY A 157 -0.30 15.11 3.15
CA GLY A 157 -0.94 16.40 2.84
C GLY A 157 -2.31 16.59 3.50
N ALA A 158 -2.89 15.55 4.11
CA ALA A 158 -4.09 15.67 4.90
C ALA A 158 -3.74 16.20 6.32
N PRO A 159 -4.50 17.18 6.86
CA PRO A 159 -4.31 17.64 8.23
C PRO A 159 -4.43 16.46 9.21
N PRO A 160 -3.63 16.42 10.28
CA PRO A 160 -3.82 15.44 11.34
C PRO A 160 -5.22 15.60 11.96
N PRO A 161 -5.83 14.54 12.52
CA PRO A 161 -7.21 14.58 13.01
C PRO A 161 -7.42 15.67 14.07
N THR A 162 -6.37 15.96 14.84
CA THR A 162 -6.34 17.00 15.86
C THR A 162 -5.33 18.08 15.47
N SER A 163 -5.76 19.06 14.70
CA SER A 163 -4.97 20.27 14.44
C SER A 163 -5.41 21.38 15.39
N LYS A 164 -4.48 21.92 16.19
CA LYS A 164 -4.78 23.09 17.04
C LYS A 164 -5.14 24.31 16.17
N PRO A 165 -6.04 25.20 16.61
CA PRO A 165 -6.28 26.47 15.93
C PRO A 165 -4.96 27.22 15.69
N GLY A 166 -4.74 27.68 14.46
CA GLY A 166 -3.48 28.36 14.07
C GLY A 166 -2.29 27.44 13.80
N ALA A 167 -2.49 26.12 13.69
CA ALA A 167 -1.44 25.20 13.26
C ALA A 167 -0.83 25.66 11.93
N ARG A 168 0.51 25.56 11.82
CA ARG A 168 1.22 25.90 10.59
C ARG A 168 0.70 25.02 9.45
N PRO A 169 0.54 25.58 8.23
CA PRO A 169 0.19 24.78 7.07
C PRO A 169 1.17 23.63 6.87
N ILE A 170 0.67 22.49 6.37
CA ILE A 170 1.51 21.36 6.01
C ILE A 170 2.49 21.80 4.90
N PRO A 171 3.81 21.59 5.09
CA PRO A 171 4.81 21.91 4.08
C PRO A 171 4.54 21.20 2.74
N GLN A 172 4.81 21.88 1.62
CA GLN A 172 4.50 21.36 0.28
C GLN A 172 5.28 20.08 -0.04
N GLU A 173 6.50 19.97 0.47
CA GLU A 173 7.33 18.78 0.33
C GLU A 173 6.72 17.55 1.01
N SER A 174 5.98 17.71 2.13
CA SER A 174 5.30 16.59 2.80
C SER A 174 4.18 16.00 1.95
N LYS A 175 3.54 16.82 1.10
CA LYS A 175 2.36 16.41 0.30
C LYS A 175 2.69 15.38 -0.79
N LYS A 176 3.94 14.98 -0.94
CA LYS A 176 4.39 13.94 -1.88
C LYS A 176 4.45 12.54 -1.24
N PHE A 177 4.25 12.45 0.07
CA PHE A 177 4.51 11.24 0.84
C PHE A 177 3.26 10.73 1.57
N TYR A 178 3.33 9.47 1.94
CA TYR A 178 2.40 8.80 2.85
C TYR A 178 3.12 8.42 4.12
N GLY A 179 2.36 8.29 5.21
CA GLY A 179 2.71 7.44 6.33
C GLY A 179 1.76 6.24 6.38
N VAL A 180 2.11 5.23 7.15
CA VAL A 180 1.12 4.23 7.58
C VAL A 180 0.19 4.87 8.62
N VAL A 181 -1.06 4.44 8.67
CA VAL A 181 -2.03 4.96 9.66
C VAL A 181 -1.60 4.72 11.10
N SER A 182 -0.91 3.60 11.35
CA SER A 182 -0.37 3.19 12.64
C SER A 182 0.83 2.28 12.43
N LEU A 183 1.83 2.34 13.31
CA LEU A 183 2.89 1.33 13.32
C LEU A 183 2.38 0.00 13.90
N ASP A 184 1.30 0.01 14.68
CA ASP A 184 0.62 -1.18 15.18
C ASP A 184 -0.56 -1.54 14.28
N GLY A 185 -0.28 -2.15 13.13
CA GLY A 185 -1.29 -2.66 12.20
C GLY A 185 -1.53 -1.83 10.93
N GLY A 186 -0.70 -0.84 10.60
CA GLY A 186 -0.86 -0.07 9.36
C GLY A 186 -0.33 -0.78 8.10
N MET A 187 0.29 -1.95 8.25
CA MET A 187 0.85 -2.72 7.15
C MET A 187 0.86 -4.21 7.49
N PHE A 188 0.41 -5.06 6.56
CA PHE A 188 0.31 -6.50 6.74
C PHE A 188 0.95 -7.28 5.60
N VAL A 189 1.56 -8.41 5.94
CA VAL A 189 2.10 -9.41 5.00
C VAL A 189 1.61 -10.80 5.36
N GLN A 190 1.72 -11.75 4.43
CA GLN A 190 1.54 -13.16 4.73
C GLN A 190 2.70 -13.67 5.58
N GLY A 191 2.40 -14.12 6.80
CA GLY A 191 3.32 -14.87 7.67
C GLY A 191 3.24 -16.38 7.42
N ALA A 192 4.02 -17.13 8.19
CA ALA A 192 4.13 -18.59 8.01
C ALA A 192 2.82 -19.34 8.30
N GLU A 193 2.06 -18.86 9.29
CA GLU A 193 0.81 -19.49 9.74
C GLU A 193 -0.39 -18.59 9.46
N ASN A 194 -0.25 -17.30 9.71
CA ASN A 194 -1.29 -16.30 9.59
C ASN A 194 -0.72 -14.99 9.02
N VAL A 195 -1.60 -14.03 8.79
CA VAL A 195 -1.22 -12.64 8.46
C VAL A 195 -0.49 -12.01 9.64
N VAL A 196 0.57 -11.24 9.36
CA VAL A 196 1.37 -10.55 10.38
C VAL A 196 1.56 -9.08 10.05
N SER A 197 1.69 -8.22 11.08
CA SER A 197 2.05 -6.80 10.93
C SER A 197 3.52 -6.58 11.33
N PRO A 198 4.50 -6.77 10.43
CA PRO A 198 5.92 -6.85 10.79
C PRO A 198 6.53 -5.52 11.25
N ILE A 199 5.92 -4.38 10.91
CA ILE A 199 6.36 -3.05 11.38
C ILE A 199 5.94 -2.75 12.82
N ALA A 200 5.03 -3.55 13.39
CA ALA A 200 4.60 -3.38 14.76
C ALA A 200 5.68 -3.86 15.72
N ALA A 201 5.85 -3.16 16.84
CA ALA A 201 6.76 -3.61 17.89
C ALA A 201 6.30 -4.97 18.44
N ASP A 202 7.24 -5.78 18.90
CA ASP A 202 6.91 -7.02 19.61
C ASP A 202 6.18 -6.64 20.90
N SER A 203 4.87 -6.83 20.93
CA SER A 203 4.12 -6.72 22.17
C SER A 203 4.35 -8.05 22.90
N GLY A 204 4.97 -7.99 24.08
CA GLY A 204 4.94 -9.13 25.00
C GLY A 204 3.49 -9.62 25.16
N GLU A 205 3.30 -10.94 25.20
CA GLU A 205 1.98 -11.55 25.31
C GLU A 205 1.17 -10.88 26.43
N THR A 206 0.06 -10.25 26.08
CA THR A 206 -1.07 -10.07 26.98
C THR A 206 -2.31 -9.74 26.15
N ALA A 207 -3.45 -10.21 26.66
CA ALA A 207 -4.79 -9.83 26.23
C ALA A 207 -5.02 -8.31 26.45
N GLY A 208 -4.36 -7.46 25.66
CA GLY A 208 -4.59 -6.01 25.64
C GLY A 208 -5.87 -5.66 24.88
N ALA A 209 -6.19 -4.37 24.83
CA ALA A 209 -7.32 -3.83 24.07
C ALA A 209 -7.36 -4.33 22.60
N PRO A 210 -8.55 -4.38 21.97
CA PRO A 210 -8.66 -4.61 20.54
C PRO A 210 -7.81 -3.59 19.77
N THR A 211 -7.03 -4.07 18.81
CA THR A 211 -6.28 -3.22 17.89
C THR A 211 -6.47 -3.72 16.47
N MET A 212 -6.27 -2.82 15.52
CA MET A 212 -6.25 -3.10 14.09
C MET A 212 -5.26 -4.20 13.75
N ARG A 213 -4.06 -4.21 14.37
CA ARG A 213 -3.12 -5.32 14.26
C ARG A 213 -3.77 -6.64 14.63
N LYS A 214 -4.31 -6.76 15.84
CA LYS A 214 -4.98 -8.00 16.30
C LYS A 214 -6.13 -8.41 15.40
N ALA A 215 -6.88 -7.45 14.86
CA ALA A 215 -7.96 -7.72 13.92
C ALA A 215 -7.44 -8.29 12.58
N GLY A 216 -6.32 -7.77 12.08
CA GLY A 216 -5.68 -8.27 10.85
C GLY A 216 -4.96 -9.60 11.03
N GLU A 217 -4.30 -9.83 12.17
CA GLU A 217 -3.55 -11.06 12.44
C GLU A 217 -4.45 -12.28 12.71
N ARG A 218 -5.77 -12.09 12.81
CA ARG A 218 -6.76 -13.19 12.91
C ARG A 218 -7.00 -13.91 11.59
N PHE A 219 -6.55 -13.36 10.46
CA PHE A 219 -6.72 -13.99 9.16
C PHE A 219 -5.57 -14.95 8.89
N ASP A 220 -5.88 -16.15 8.42
CA ASP A 220 -4.86 -17.12 7.99
C ASP A 220 -4.18 -16.65 6.70
N LYS A 221 -4.95 -15.96 5.84
CA LYS A 221 -4.54 -15.54 4.51
C LYS A 221 -4.64 -14.04 4.29
N LEU A 222 -3.61 -13.46 3.68
CA LEU A 222 -3.58 -12.04 3.35
C LEU A 222 -4.68 -11.65 2.35
N SER A 223 -5.03 -12.55 1.43
CA SER A 223 -6.14 -12.35 0.48
C SER A 223 -7.50 -12.24 1.17
N GLU A 224 -7.70 -12.93 2.31
CA GLU A 224 -8.93 -12.84 3.11
C GLU A 224 -9.03 -11.50 3.83
N LEU A 225 -7.92 -11.02 4.40
CA LEU A 225 -7.83 -9.66 4.95
C LEU A 225 -8.15 -8.63 3.86
N ALA A 226 -7.53 -8.74 2.68
CA ALA A 226 -7.76 -7.83 1.56
C ALA A 226 -9.24 -7.85 1.12
N LYS A 227 -9.86 -9.03 1.05
CA LYS A 227 -11.30 -9.18 0.78
C LYS A 227 -12.17 -8.52 1.85
N ARG A 228 -11.82 -8.66 3.14
CA ARG A 228 -12.55 -8.02 4.23
C ARG A 228 -12.51 -6.51 4.12
N VAL A 229 -11.35 -5.93 3.80
CA VAL A 229 -11.15 -4.49 3.63
C VAL A 229 -11.93 -3.96 2.42
N ARG A 230 -11.95 -4.70 1.30
CA ARG A 230 -12.70 -4.31 0.10
C ARG A 230 -14.22 -4.19 0.36
N GLY A 231 -14.74 -4.96 1.31
CA GLY A 231 -16.13 -4.92 1.74
C GLY A 231 -16.39 -3.99 2.93
N LEU A 232 -15.52 -3.00 3.17
CA LEU A 232 -15.78 -1.90 4.10
C LEU A 232 -16.38 -0.74 3.32
N ASP A 233 -17.55 -0.27 3.77
CA ASP A 233 -18.29 0.85 3.19
C ASP A 233 -17.67 2.20 3.56
#